data_AF-A0A7C1PFY5-F1
#
_entry.id   AF-A0A7C1PFY5-F1
#
_cell.length_a   1.000
_cell.length_b   1.000
_cell.length_c   1.000
_cell.angle_alpha   90.00
_cell.angle_beta   90.00
_cell.angle_gamma   90.00
#
_symmetry.space_group_name_H-M   'P 1'
#
loop_
_entity.id
_entity.type
_entity.pdbx_description
1 polymer ?
#
loop_
_entity_poly.entity_id
_entity_poly.type
_entity_poly.pdbx_seq_one_letter_code
_entity_poly.pdbx_strand_id
1 'polypeptide(L)'
;MKTPDASHSAGAKLPLYRVRQPLVWLLLLAGALGVAGGCQRLPPPGGSNSPKAEKARRQAEQLAENAVYGAAIAYARSHPQTESGGRLERWWRHIRQNLGLSKQEAPPLPRELLPAPVEPPLILQPATREASPRPKSLPRPGPPVVIRERVVSEIPRRSVVEAEEDALTVAAEMLAERFAGLDPPLHYYPTWEEIRQEYMRRESWEVVPYRLHLRQKDARYEEKQSSLEQIYNSTEIEHLVDVEFDIEVTSEQIRYLRSRKRLETTVPILLLAMLILLGISVWLRLDEWSHGYFSRWLAMALTALVSGALGFWYFS
;
A
#
# COMPACT_ATOMS: atom_id res chain seq x y z
N MET A 1 24.28 29.09 -49.22
CA MET A 1 23.92 27.78 -48.61
C MET A 1 22.61 27.96 -47.89
N LYS A 2 21.64 27.10 -48.21
CA LYS A 2 20.21 27.25 -47.95
C LYS A 2 19.87 26.56 -46.63
N THR A 3 19.34 27.30 -45.66
CA THR A 3 18.76 26.76 -44.43
C THR A 3 17.43 26.07 -44.76
N PRO A 4 17.19 24.83 -44.31
CA PRO A 4 15.86 24.25 -44.37
C PRO A 4 15.04 24.69 -43.15
N ASP A 5 13.96 25.42 -43.41
CA ASP A 5 12.88 25.70 -42.47
C ASP A 5 12.13 24.39 -42.15
N ALA A 6 12.22 23.94 -40.90
CA ALA A 6 11.44 22.83 -40.38
C ALA A 6 10.16 23.36 -39.71
N SER A 7 9.15 23.61 -40.54
CA SER A 7 7.76 23.80 -40.14
C SER A 7 7.05 22.45 -39.92
N HIS A 8 6.16 22.42 -38.93
CA HIS A 8 5.07 21.46 -38.66
C HIS A 8 5.34 20.27 -37.71
N SER A 9 4.82 20.35 -36.49
CA SER A 9 3.51 19.75 -36.18
C SER A 9 3.06 20.12 -34.76
N ALA A 10 2.27 21.19 -34.65
CA ALA A 10 1.52 21.48 -33.44
C ALA A 10 0.39 20.45 -33.32
N GLY A 11 0.66 19.35 -32.60
CA GLY A 11 -0.36 18.38 -32.21
C GLY A 11 -1.38 19.04 -31.29
N ALA A 12 -2.53 19.39 -31.86
CA ALA A 12 -3.68 19.88 -31.13
C ALA A 12 -4.17 18.80 -30.15
N LYS A 13 -3.73 18.90 -28.88
CA LYS A 13 -4.29 18.13 -27.77
C LYS A 13 -5.71 18.63 -27.52
N LEU A 14 -6.72 17.96 -28.10
CA LEU A 14 -8.12 18.18 -27.75
C LEU A 14 -8.34 17.71 -26.31
N PRO A 15 -8.78 18.59 -25.38
CA PRO A 15 -9.10 18.18 -24.02
C PRO A 15 -10.43 17.41 -24.03
N LEU A 16 -10.37 16.08 -24.09
CA LEU A 16 -11.51 15.16 -23.96
C LEU A 16 -12.10 15.10 -22.53
N TYR A 17 -11.96 16.15 -21.72
CA TYR A 17 -12.22 16.10 -20.28
C TYR A 17 -13.53 16.77 -19.81
N ARG A 18 -14.49 17.02 -20.71
CA ARG A 18 -15.67 17.85 -20.36
C ARG A 18 -17.07 17.28 -20.59
N VAL A 19 -17.21 15.98 -20.87
CA VAL A 19 -18.55 15.38 -21.16
C VAL A 19 -19.05 14.41 -20.07
N ARG A 20 -18.25 14.07 -19.05
CA ARG A 20 -18.67 13.12 -17.99
C ARG A 20 -19.29 13.75 -16.73
N GLN A 21 -19.26 15.08 -16.59
CA GLN A 21 -19.78 15.76 -15.40
C GLN A 21 -21.29 15.56 -15.13
N PRO A 22 -22.22 15.68 -16.11
CA PRO A 22 -23.65 15.60 -15.78
C PRO A 22 -24.08 14.19 -15.37
N LEU A 23 -23.39 13.14 -15.85
CA LEU A 23 -23.75 11.74 -15.58
C LEU A 23 -23.34 11.29 -14.17
N VAL A 24 -22.22 11.80 -13.66
CA VAL A 24 -21.78 11.54 -12.27
C VAL A 24 -22.69 12.25 -11.26
N TRP A 25 -23.08 13.49 -11.53
CA TRP A 25 -24.05 14.20 -10.69
C TRP A 25 -25.43 13.51 -10.69
N LEU A 26 -25.89 13.00 -11.84
CA LEU A 26 -27.14 12.21 -11.93
C LEU A 26 -27.07 10.89 -11.16
N LEU A 27 -25.95 10.16 -11.20
CA LEU A 27 -25.76 8.92 -10.45
C LEU A 27 -25.67 9.16 -8.94
N LEU A 28 -25.05 10.26 -8.50
CA LEU A 28 -25.02 10.65 -7.08
C LEU A 28 -26.41 11.06 -6.58
N LEU A 29 -27.20 11.77 -7.38
CA LEU A 29 -28.57 12.15 -7.04
C LEU A 29 -29.51 10.94 -6.99
N ALA A 30 -29.35 9.98 -7.92
CA ALA A 30 -30.09 8.72 -7.90
C ALA A 30 -29.70 7.82 -6.71
N GLY A 31 -28.42 7.78 -6.34
CA GLY A 31 -27.93 7.06 -5.15
C GLY A 31 -28.47 7.64 -3.84
N ALA A 32 -28.50 8.98 -3.72
CA ALA A 32 -29.05 9.67 -2.55
C ALA A 32 -30.56 9.42 -2.38
N LEU A 33 -31.31 9.36 -3.49
CA LEU A 33 -32.74 9.04 -3.45
C LEU A 33 -33.03 7.56 -3.16
N GLY A 34 -32.16 6.64 -3.58
CA GLY A 34 -32.30 5.20 -3.30
C GLY A 34 -32.07 4.82 -1.84
N VAL A 35 -31.15 5.50 -1.13
CA VAL A 35 -30.84 5.22 0.28
C VAL A 35 -31.94 5.74 1.22
N ALA A 36 -32.66 6.80 0.84
CA ALA A 36 -33.79 7.31 1.63
C ALA A 36 -35.05 6.42 1.56
N GLY A 37 -35.19 5.59 0.52
CA GLY A 37 -36.37 4.73 0.32
C GLY A 37 -36.22 3.26 0.73
N GLY A 38 -35.00 2.79 1.05
CA GLY A 38 -34.68 1.36 1.04
C GLY A 38 -34.56 0.63 2.39
N CYS A 39 -34.50 1.31 3.55
CA CYS A 39 -34.12 0.66 4.81
C CYS A 39 -35.16 0.81 5.92
N GLN A 40 -36.30 0.12 5.79
CA GLN A 40 -37.15 -0.25 6.94
C GLN A 40 -37.67 -1.69 6.88
N ARG A 41 -36.87 -2.62 6.35
CA ARG A 41 -37.04 -4.05 6.70
C ARG A 41 -35.93 -4.44 7.66
N LEU A 42 -36.17 -4.20 8.95
CA LEU A 42 -35.48 -4.93 10.01
C LEU A 42 -35.55 -6.41 9.62
N PRO A 43 -34.40 -7.11 9.48
CA PRO A 43 -34.46 -8.55 9.29
C PRO A 43 -35.27 -9.12 10.47
N PRO A 44 -36.27 -9.98 10.21
CA PRO A 44 -36.99 -10.61 11.30
C PRO A 44 -35.96 -11.28 12.21
N PRO A 45 -36.12 -11.26 13.55
CA PRO A 45 -35.19 -11.88 14.48
C PRO A 45 -35.15 -13.40 14.24
N GLY A 46 -34.32 -13.80 13.27
CA GLY A 46 -34.12 -15.16 12.83
C GLY A 46 -32.99 -15.77 13.64
N GLY A 47 -33.28 -16.14 14.88
CA GLY A 47 -32.36 -16.88 15.73
C GLY A 47 -33.14 -17.57 16.84
N SER A 48 -32.78 -18.82 17.15
CA SER A 48 -33.41 -19.50 18.28
C SER A 48 -33.10 -18.73 19.55
N ASN A 49 -34.12 -18.37 20.32
CA ASN A 49 -33.98 -17.79 21.67
C ASN A 49 -33.77 -18.88 22.73
N SER A 50 -33.31 -20.06 22.33
CA SER A 50 -33.01 -21.12 23.29
C SER A 50 -31.79 -20.72 24.14
N PRO A 51 -31.75 -21.10 25.42
CA PRO A 51 -30.63 -20.79 26.30
C PRO A 51 -29.29 -21.34 25.76
N LYS A 52 -29.34 -22.42 24.96
CA LYS A 52 -28.17 -22.98 24.27
C LYS A 52 -27.63 -22.05 23.18
N ALA A 53 -28.51 -21.45 22.39
CA ALA A 53 -28.12 -20.50 21.34
C ALA A 53 -27.57 -19.20 21.94
N GLU A 54 -28.11 -18.74 23.07
CA GLU A 54 -27.58 -17.57 23.75
C GLU A 54 -26.17 -17.84 24.33
N LYS A 55 -25.95 -19.04 24.91
CA LYS A 55 -24.61 -19.45 25.36
C LYS A 55 -23.61 -19.53 24.20
N ALA A 56 -24.02 -20.06 23.06
CA ALA A 56 -23.18 -20.13 21.86
C ALA A 56 -22.84 -18.73 21.30
N ARG A 57 -23.78 -17.78 21.33
CA ARG A 57 -23.52 -16.37 20.95
C ARG A 57 -22.47 -15.74 21.86
N ARG A 58 -22.61 -15.86 23.19
CA ARG A 58 -21.63 -15.33 24.14
C ARG A 58 -20.25 -15.97 23.97
N GLN A 59 -20.18 -17.26 23.67
CA GLN A 59 -18.91 -17.93 23.38
C GLN A 59 -18.27 -17.42 22.08
N ALA A 60 -19.06 -17.18 21.03
CA ALA A 60 -18.58 -16.60 19.79
C ALA A 60 -18.09 -15.16 19.98
N GLU A 61 -18.81 -14.36 20.76
CA GLU A 61 -18.41 -12.99 21.15
C GLU A 61 -17.08 -13.01 21.90
N GLN A 62 -16.93 -13.88 22.90
CA GLN A 62 -15.67 -14.03 23.65
C GLN A 62 -14.50 -14.49 22.76
N LEU A 63 -14.74 -15.42 21.83
CA LEU A 63 -13.71 -15.86 20.88
C LEU A 63 -13.29 -14.73 19.93
N ALA A 64 -14.25 -13.92 19.47
CA ALA A 64 -13.97 -12.75 18.63
C ALA A 64 -13.15 -11.70 19.39
N GLU A 65 -13.53 -11.37 20.62
CA GLU A 65 -12.78 -10.46 21.49
C GLU A 65 -11.34 -10.96 21.73
N ASN A 66 -11.19 -12.24 22.06
CA ASN A 66 -9.87 -12.85 22.26
C ASN A 66 -9.01 -12.86 20.98
N ALA A 67 -9.63 -13.07 19.81
CA ALA A 67 -8.92 -13.03 18.53
C ALA A 67 -8.43 -11.62 18.20
N VAL A 68 -9.25 -10.59 18.44
CA VAL A 68 -8.86 -9.18 18.26
C VAL A 68 -7.74 -8.81 19.22
N TYR A 69 -7.85 -9.20 20.50
CA TYR A 69 -6.82 -8.95 21.51
C TYR A 69 -5.50 -9.66 21.17
N GLY A 70 -5.56 -10.92 20.73
CA GLY A 70 -4.40 -11.70 20.28
C GLY A 70 -3.72 -11.09 19.05
N ALA A 71 -4.49 -10.63 18.07
CA ALA A 71 -3.98 -9.93 16.90
C ALA A 71 -3.30 -8.61 17.26
N ALA A 72 -3.87 -7.84 18.19
CA ALA A 72 -3.28 -6.60 18.69
C ALA A 72 -1.93 -6.85 19.39
N ILE A 73 -1.83 -7.90 20.22
CA ILE A 73 -0.56 -8.28 20.88
C ILE A 73 0.48 -8.75 19.85
N ALA A 74 0.09 -9.57 18.87
CA ALA A 74 0.99 -10.05 17.84
C ALA A 74 1.53 -8.88 16.98
N TYR A 75 0.66 -7.93 16.63
CA TYR A 75 1.04 -6.71 15.93
C TYR A 75 2.04 -5.89 16.74
N ALA A 76 1.77 -5.65 18.04
CA ALA A 76 2.68 -4.92 18.92
C ALA A 76 4.07 -5.56 19.03
N ARG A 77 4.14 -6.91 19.14
CA ARG A 77 5.42 -7.64 19.19
C ARG A 77 6.21 -7.56 17.89
N SER A 78 5.53 -7.53 16.74
CA SER A 78 6.20 -7.46 15.44
C SER A 78 6.75 -6.07 15.09
N HIS A 79 6.34 -5.01 15.80
CA HIS A 79 6.75 -3.63 15.53
C HIS A 79 7.25 -2.90 16.80
N PRO A 80 8.37 -3.32 17.41
CA PRO A 80 8.86 -2.76 18.68
C PRO A 80 9.19 -1.25 18.62
N GLN A 81 9.44 -0.68 17.43
CA GLN A 81 9.66 0.76 17.28
C GLN A 81 8.37 1.61 17.52
N THR A 82 7.18 1.00 17.43
CA THR A 82 5.91 1.68 17.76
C THR A 82 5.68 1.87 19.26
N GLU A 83 6.46 1.21 20.14
CA GLU A 83 6.37 1.41 21.60
C GLU A 83 6.77 2.83 22.04
N SER A 84 7.56 3.53 21.22
CA SER A 84 7.91 4.95 21.45
C SER A 84 6.70 5.90 21.39
N GLY A 85 5.53 5.41 20.97
CA GLY A 85 4.24 6.08 21.08
C GLY A 85 4.21 7.40 20.33
N GLY A 86 3.69 7.38 19.11
CA GLY A 86 3.35 8.60 18.37
C GLY A 86 2.48 9.55 19.23
N ARG A 87 2.45 10.84 18.89
CA ARG A 87 1.71 11.86 19.67
C ARG A 87 0.28 11.44 20.02
N LEU A 88 -0.39 10.72 19.12
CA LEU A 88 -1.74 10.21 19.33
C LEU A 88 -1.83 9.17 20.46
N GLU A 89 -0.85 8.28 20.58
CA GLU A 89 -0.75 7.24 21.62
C GLU A 89 -0.58 7.88 23.00
N ARG A 90 0.25 8.93 23.09
CA ARG A 90 0.46 9.70 24.34
C ARG A 90 -0.81 10.44 24.75
N TRP A 91 -1.51 11.05 23.79
CA TRP A 91 -2.78 11.70 24.03
C TRP A 91 -3.86 10.73 24.50
N TRP A 92 -3.99 9.56 23.86
CA TRP A 92 -4.92 8.50 24.28
C TRP A 92 -4.59 7.92 25.66
N ARG A 93 -3.30 7.79 25.99
CA ARG A 93 -2.84 7.35 27.32
C ARG A 93 -3.24 8.38 28.38
N HIS A 94 -3.13 9.67 28.07
CA HIS A 94 -3.53 10.74 28.97
C HIS A 94 -5.05 10.80 29.17
N ILE A 95 -5.84 10.61 28.10
CA ILE A 95 -7.31 10.50 28.20
C ILE A 95 -7.73 9.31 29.06
N ARG A 96 -7.13 8.12 28.85
CA ARG A 96 -7.43 6.93 29.67
C ARG A 96 -7.10 7.12 31.14
N GLN A 97 -6.02 7.85 31.45
CA GLN A 97 -5.66 8.22 32.82
C GLN A 97 -6.66 9.20 33.43
N ASN A 98 -7.05 10.24 32.70
CA ASN A 98 -7.97 11.26 33.20
C ASN A 98 -9.41 10.74 33.37
N LEU A 99 -9.83 9.75 32.58
CA LEU A 99 -11.12 9.09 32.72
C LEU A 99 -11.15 7.99 33.80
N GLY A 100 -10.04 7.77 34.54
CA GLY A 100 -9.97 6.74 35.58
C GLY A 100 -10.03 5.29 35.05
N LEU A 101 -9.93 5.09 33.74
CA LEU A 101 -9.99 3.79 33.07
C LEU A 101 -8.67 3.00 33.17
N SER A 102 -7.61 3.59 33.73
CA SER A 102 -6.24 3.05 33.66
C SER A 102 -5.86 2.04 34.74
N LYS A 103 -6.77 1.59 35.60
CA LYS A 103 -6.50 0.50 36.56
C LYS A 103 -7.74 -0.37 36.76
N GLN A 104 -8.16 -1.06 35.71
CA GLN A 104 -8.73 -2.39 35.93
C GLN A 104 -7.55 -3.35 35.86
N GLU A 105 -6.87 -3.47 37.00
CA GLU A 105 -5.91 -4.55 37.26
C GLU A 105 -6.64 -5.83 36.86
N ALA A 106 -6.14 -6.51 35.82
CA ALA A 106 -6.79 -7.71 35.32
C ALA A 106 -7.09 -8.59 36.52
N PRO A 107 -8.37 -8.98 36.76
CA PRO A 107 -8.71 -9.74 37.95
C PRO A 107 -7.77 -10.94 37.99
N PRO A 108 -7.13 -11.23 39.15
CA PRO A 108 -6.22 -12.35 39.25
C PRO A 108 -6.96 -13.57 38.74
N LEU A 109 -6.45 -14.17 37.66
CA LEU A 109 -7.02 -15.39 37.10
C LEU A 109 -7.23 -16.36 38.26
N PRO A 110 -8.46 -16.87 38.47
CA PRO A 110 -8.71 -17.84 39.53
C PRO A 110 -7.68 -18.96 39.42
N ARG A 111 -6.88 -19.16 40.47
CA ARG A 111 -5.84 -20.22 40.53
C ARG A 111 -6.42 -21.65 40.51
N GLU A 112 -7.74 -21.78 40.33
CA GLU A 112 -8.51 -22.98 40.59
C GLU A 112 -8.87 -23.78 39.32
N LEU A 113 -8.26 -23.42 38.17
CA LEU A 113 -8.35 -24.21 36.93
C LEU A 113 -6.96 -24.60 36.41
N LEU A 114 -6.05 -24.96 37.31
CA LEU A 114 -5.02 -25.92 36.94
C LEU A 114 -5.74 -27.26 36.79
N PRO A 115 -5.91 -27.81 35.57
CA PRO A 115 -6.38 -29.18 35.44
C PRO A 115 -5.44 -30.04 36.29
N ALA A 116 -6.02 -30.87 37.15
CA ALA A 116 -5.27 -31.91 37.84
C ALA A 116 -4.34 -32.60 36.83
N PRO A 117 -3.10 -32.95 37.21
CA PRO A 117 -2.16 -33.59 36.31
C PRO A 117 -2.85 -34.80 35.68
N VAL A 118 -3.27 -34.64 34.42
CA VAL A 118 -3.78 -35.73 33.61
C VAL A 118 -2.56 -36.64 33.47
N GLU A 119 -2.66 -37.83 34.07
CA GLU A 119 -1.69 -38.89 33.86
C GLU A 119 -1.38 -38.94 32.37
N PRO A 120 -0.09 -38.88 31.99
CA PRO A 120 0.28 -38.81 30.58
C PRO A 120 -0.41 -39.99 29.88
N PRO A 121 -1.25 -39.75 28.86
CA PRO A 121 -1.82 -40.86 28.11
C PRO A 121 -0.64 -41.69 27.63
N LEU A 122 -0.71 -43.00 27.86
CA LEU A 122 0.26 -43.96 27.36
C LEU A 122 0.44 -43.69 25.87
N ILE A 123 1.50 -42.94 25.53
CA ILE A 123 1.88 -42.69 24.15
C ILE A 123 2.37 -44.05 23.68
N LEU A 124 1.47 -44.83 23.07
CA LEU A 124 1.84 -45.90 22.16
C LEU A 124 2.73 -45.23 21.13
N GLN A 125 4.06 -45.32 21.33
CA GLN A 125 5.04 -44.80 20.40
C GLN A 125 4.70 -45.43 19.05
N PRO A 126 4.21 -44.68 18.06
CA PRO A 126 4.02 -45.23 16.74
C PRO A 126 5.41 -45.69 16.31
N ALA A 127 5.53 -46.99 16.02
CA ALA A 127 6.79 -47.62 15.65
C ALA A 127 7.57 -46.69 14.73
N THR A 128 8.76 -46.28 15.18
CA THR A 128 9.70 -45.44 14.44
C THR A 128 10.04 -46.14 13.14
N ARG A 129 9.23 -45.92 12.10
CA ARG A 129 9.60 -46.26 10.72
C ARG A 129 10.79 -45.40 10.39
N GLU A 130 11.94 -46.03 10.19
CA GLU A 130 13.14 -45.41 9.65
C GLU A 130 12.74 -44.53 8.47
N ALA A 131 12.90 -43.22 8.65
CA ALA A 131 12.53 -42.24 7.65
C ALA A 131 13.40 -42.50 6.42
N SER A 132 12.78 -43.04 5.36
CA SER A 132 13.43 -43.14 4.06
C SER A 132 14.04 -41.79 3.69
N PRO A 133 15.28 -41.78 3.14
CA PRO A 133 15.99 -40.54 2.84
C PRO A 133 15.12 -39.67 1.93
N ARG A 134 14.67 -38.54 2.45
CA ARG A 134 13.87 -37.60 1.66
C ARG A 134 14.70 -37.20 0.44
N PRO A 135 14.19 -37.36 -0.79
CA PRO A 135 14.91 -36.93 -1.98
C PRO A 135 15.28 -35.46 -1.82
N LYS A 136 16.55 -35.11 -2.07
CA LYS A 136 17.04 -33.73 -2.06
C LYS A 136 16.14 -32.93 -3.01
N SER A 137 15.22 -32.16 -2.45
CA SER A 137 14.36 -31.29 -3.24
C SER A 137 15.27 -30.33 -3.98
N LEU A 138 15.22 -30.35 -5.31
CA LEU A 138 15.87 -29.36 -6.13
C LEU A 138 15.50 -27.96 -5.62
N PRO A 139 16.44 -27.00 -5.63
CA PRO A 139 16.15 -25.64 -5.20
C PRO A 139 14.93 -25.16 -5.97
N ARG A 140 13.89 -24.78 -5.23
CA ARG A 140 12.65 -24.30 -5.81
C ARG A 140 13.00 -23.12 -6.72
N PRO A 141 12.63 -23.14 -8.01
CA PRO A 141 12.86 -21.99 -8.88
C PRO A 141 12.26 -20.76 -8.19
N GLY A 142 13.05 -19.70 -8.09
CA GLY A 142 12.60 -18.43 -7.51
C GLY A 142 11.36 -17.88 -8.22
N PRO A 143 10.71 -16.85 -7.65
CA PRO A 143 9.59 -16.20 -8.30
C PRO A 143 10.02 -15.74 -9.72
N PRO A 144 9.17 -15.92 -10.74
CA PRO A 144 9.53 -15.55 -12.10
C PRO A 144 9.75 -14.03 -12.19
N VAL A 145 10.88 -13.66 -12.77
CA VAL A 145 11.24 -12.28 -13.11
C VAL A 145 10.46 -11.87 -14.34
N VAL A 146 9.70 -10.79 -14.23
CA VAL A 146 8.82 -10.28 -15.31
C VAL A 146 9.54 -9.24 -16.15
N ILE A 147 10.33 -8.38 -15.49
CA ILE A 147 11.11 -7.33 -16.13
C ILE A 147 12.56 -7.52 -15.69
N ARG A 148 13.47 -7.64 -16.65
CA ARG A 148 14.91 -7.61 -16.42
C ARG A 148 15.52 -6.69 -17.45
N GLU A 149 16.04 -5.56 -17.00
CA GLU A 149 16.64 -4.54 -17.86
C GLU A 149 17.98 -4.13 -17.26
N ARG A 150 18.94 -3.79 -18.12
CA ARG A 150 20.20 -3.20 -17.70
C ARG A 150 20.10 -1.69 -17.84
N VAL A 151 20.31 -0.98 -16.74
CA VAL A 151 20.30 0.47 -16.70
C VAL A 151 21.73 0.98 -16.69
N VAL A 152 21.96 2.03 -17.46
CA VAL A 152 23.23 2.76 -17.56
C VAL A 152 22.90 4.24 -17.38
N SER A 153 23.76 4.99 -16.70
CA SER A 153 23.66 6.45 -16.60
C SER A 153 23.48 7.08 -17.99
N GLU A 154 22.60 8.09 -18.09
CA GLU A 154 22.36 8.75 -19.37
C GLU A 154 23.55 9.64 -19.72
N ILE A 155 24.08 10.35 -18.72
CA ILE A 155 25.21 11.26 -18.88
C ILE A 155 26.33 10.83 -17.92
N PRO A 156 27.54 10.54 -18.42
CA PRO A 156 28.67 10.19 -17.56
C PRO A 156 29.03 11.39 -16.66
N ARG A 157 29.22 11.14 -15.36
CA ARG A 157 29.44 12.20 -14.35
C ARG A 157 30.84 12.12 -13.76
N ARG A 158 31.29 13.22 -13.14
CA ARG A 158 32.60 13.30 -12.48
C ARG A 158 32.62 12.53 -11.15
N SER A 159 31.49 12.48 -10.45
CA SER A 159 31.35 11.77 -9.18
C SER A 159 30.48 10.53 -9.34
N VAL A 160 30.83 9.47 -8.61
CA VAL A 160 30.06 8.21 -8.61
C VAL A 160 28.65 8.43 -8.07
N VAL A 161 28.49 9.33 -7.11
CA VAL A 161 27.19 9.65 -6.49
C VAL A 161 26.27 10.32 -7.50
N GLU A 162 26.75 11.30 -8.26
CA GLU A 162 25.94 11.94 -9.32
C GLU A 162 25.59 10.96 -10.43
N ALA A 163 26.52 10.09 -10.84
CA ALA A 163 26.25 9.05 -11.84
C ALA A 163 25.22 8.04 -11.34
N GLU A 164 25.25 7.68 -10.05
CA GLU A 164 24.26 6.81 -9.43
C GLU A 164 22.87 7.46 -9.40
N GLU A 165 22.76 8.74 -9.01
CA GLU A 165 21.49 9.48 -8.99
C GLU A 165 20.87 9.60 -10.40
N ASP A 166 21.71 9.86 -11.41
CA ASP A 166 21.32 9.89 -12.83
C ASP A 166 20.79 8.52 -13.28
N ALA A 167 21.56 7.45 -13.02
CA ALA A 167 21.16 6.09 -13.36
C ALA A 167 19.88 5.63 -12.62
N LEU A 168 19.69 6.03 -11.36
CA LEU A 168 18.45 5.76 -10.62
C LEU A 168 17.24 6.51 -11.18
N THR A 169 17.44 7.72 -11.70
CA THR A 169 16.39 8.49 -12.37
C THR A 169 15.99 7.81 -13.68
N VAL A 170 16.96 7.40 -14.50
CA VAL A 170 16.72 6.63 -15.72
C VAL A 170 16.00 5.31 -15.41
N ALA A 171 16.41 4.62 -14.35
CA ALA A 171 15.75 3.38 -13.89
C ALA A 171 14.29 3.63 -13.52
N ALA A 172 13.98 4.74 -12.85
CA ALA A 172 12.62 5.09 -12.43
C ALA A 172 11.71 5.31 -13.64
N GLU A 173 12.19 6.06 -14.64
CA GLU A 173 11.45 6.32 -15.87
C GLU A 173 11.24 5.04 -16.69
N MET A 174 12.30 4.24 -16.85
CA MET A 174 12.24 2.96 -17.56
C MET A 174 11.26 2.00 -16.89
N LEU A 175 11.30 1.89 -15.55
CA LEU A 175 10.34 1.08 -14.80
C LEU A 175 8.91 1.59 -14.95
N ALA A 176 8.69 2.90 -14.88
CA ALA A 176 7.36 3.49 -15.05
C ALA A 176 6.77 3.19 -16.44
N GLU A 177 7.60 3.28 -17.49
CA GLU A 177 7.20 2.91 -18.85
C GLU A 177 6.88 1.42 -18.96
N ARG A 178 7.74 0.55 -18.40
CA ARG A 178 7.51 -0.90 -18.37
C ARG A 178 6.25 -1.27 -17.59
N PHE A 179 5.97 -0.59 -16.48
CA PHE A 179 4.75 -0.79 -15.70
C PHE A 179 3.48 -0.31 -16.43
N ALA A 180 3.56 0.77 -17.19
CA ALA A 180 2.47 1.23 -18.03
C ALA A 180 2.15 0.25 -19.17
N GLY A 181 3.15 -0.50 -19.66
CA GLY A 181 2.99 -1.53 -20.69
C GLY A 181 2.45 -2.87 -20.20
N LEU A 182 2.30 -3.08 -18.88
CA LEU A 182 1.73 -4.32 -18.33
C LEU A 182 0.21 -4.42 -18.58
N ASP A 183 -0.33 -5.64 -18.60
CA ASP A 183 -1.78 -5.88 -18.63
C ASP A 183 -2.25 -6.48 -17.29
N PRO A 184 -3.11 -5.81 -16.50
CA PRO A 184 -3.55 -4.41 -16.63
C PRO A 184 -2.42 -3.39 -16.38
N PRO A 185 -2.56 -2.16 -16.92
CA PRO A 185 -1.55 -1.11 -16.82
C PRO A 185 -1.38 -0.63 -15.38
N LEU A 186 -0.13 -0.51 -14.96
CA LEU A 186 0.24 -0.06 -13.63
C LEU A 186 0.87 1.33 -13.70
N HIS A 187 0.06 2.38 -13.49
CA HIS A 187 0.57 3.73 -13.30
C HIS A 187 1.19 3.83 -11.90
N TYR A 188 2.49 3.57 -11.80
CA TYR A 188 3.31 3.66 -10.58
C TYR A 188 4.68 4.23 -10.95
N TYR A 189 5.12 5.23 -10.20
CA TYR A 189 6.44 5.85 -10.35
C TYR A 189 7.26 5.50 -9.11
N PRO A 190 8.22 4.54 -9.21
CA PRO A 190 9.02 4.13 -8.07
C PRO A 190 9.95 5.27 -7.62
N THR A 191 10.16 5.40 -6.32
CA THR A 191 11.13 6.35 -5.78
C THR A 191 12.56 5.80 -5.89
N TRP A 192 13.58 6.67 -5.85
CA TRP A 192 14.98 6.25 -5.91
C TRP A 192 15.36 5.27 -4.80
N GLU A 193 14.78 5.44 -3.61
CA GLU A 193 15.00 4.54 -2.47
C GLU A 193 14.42 3.15 -2.71
N GLU A 194 13.21 3.07 -3.27
CA GLU A 194 12.56 1.79 -3.62
C GLU A 194 13.36 1.05 -4.70
N ILE A 195 13.90 1.77 -5.69
CA ILE A 195 14.78 1.17 -6.71
C ILE A 195 16.02 0.58 -6.08
N ARG A 196 16.71 1.34 -5.23
CA ARG A 196 17.93 0.88 -4.57
C ARG A 196 17.67 -0.33 -3.65
N GLN A 197 16.53 -0.38 -2.98
CA GLN A 197 16.23 -1.40 -1.98
C GLN A 197 15.55 -2.66 -2.55
N GLU A 198 14.63 -2.51 -3.50
CA GLU A 198 13.73 -3.58 -3.94
C GLU A 198 13.98 -4.06 -5.38
N TYR A 199 14.36 -3.17 -6.30
CA TYR A 199 14.43 -3.50 -7.73
C TYR A 199 15.86 -3.70 -8.24
N MET A 200 16.85 -3.04 -7.62
CA MET A 200 18.25 -3.16 -8.00
C MET A 200 18.84 -4.47 -7.47
N ARG A 201 19.49 -5.23 -8.36
CA ARG A 201 20.24 -6.40 -7.95
C ARG A 201 21.58 -5.97 -7.33
N ARG A 202 21.78 -6.27 -6.04
CA ARG A 202 22.95 -5.79 -5.26
C ARG A 202 24.30 -6.19 -5.86
N GLU A 203 24.36 -7.31 -6.58
CA GLU A 203 25.58 -7.83 -7.19
C GLU A 203 25.83 -7.34 -8.61
N SER A 204 24.87 -6.67 -9.25
CA SER A 204 25.03 -6.14 -10.62
C SER A 204 25.53 -4.70 -10.65
N TRP A 205 25.74 -4.08 -9.50
CA TRP A 205 26.21 -2.70 -9.44
C TRP A 205 27.68 -2.66 -9.83
N GLU A 206 27.96 -2.00 -10.97
CA GLU A 206 29.31 -1.83 -11.49
C GLU A 206 29.57 -0.36 -11.82
N VAL A 207 30.75 0.11 -11.43
CA VAL A 207 31.23 1.45 -11.72
C VAL A 207 32.22 1.33 -12.87
N VAL A 208 31.80 1.75 -14.06
CA VAL A 208 32.59 1.60 -15.28
C VAL A 208 33.19 2.95 -15.65
N PRO A 209 34.53 3.09 -15.68
CA PRO A 209 35.16 4.30 -16.20
C PRO A 209 34.77 4.54 -17.66
N TYR A 210 34.34 5.76 -18.00
CA TYR A 210 33.85 6.11 -19.35
C TYR A 210 34.84 5.74 -20.47
N ARG A 211 36.14 5.84 -20.17
CA ARG A 211 37.24 5.46 -21.06
C ARG A 211 37.15 4.00 -21.55
N LEU A 212 36.59 3.09 -20.77
CA LEU A 212 36.44 1.69 -21.19
C LEU A 212 35.43 1.55 -22.33
N HIS A 213 34.29 2.26 -22.27
CA HIS A 213 33.29 2.26 -23.34
C HIS A 213 33.84 2.87 -24.64
N LEU A 214 34.60 3.96 -24.54
CA LEU A 214 35.27 4.55 -25.71
C LEU A 214 36.25 3.57 -26.38
N ARG A 215 36.95 2.74 -25.60
CA ARG A 215 37.86 1.72 -26.14
C ARG A 215 37.11 0.58 -26.84
N GLN A 216 35.89 0.29 -26.40
CA GLN A 216 35.05 -0.77 -26.97
C GLN A 216 34.39 -0.35 -28.29
N LYS A 217 34.45 0.94 -28.67
CA LYS A 217 33.82 1.49 -29.88
C LYS A 217 32.31 1.25 -29.93
N ASP A 218 31.67 1.40 -28.78
CA ASP A 218 30.22 1.32 -28.70
C ASP A 218 29.59 2.53 -29.38
N ALA A 219 28.80 2.31 -30.43
CA ALA A 219 28.21 3.38 -31.25
C ALA A 219 27.40 4.41 -30.45
N ARG A 220 26.76 3.98 -29.35
CA ARG A 220 26.00 4.87 -28.44
C ARG A 220 26.88 5.90 -27.74
N TYR A 221 28.12 5.54 -27.44
CA TYR A 221 29.07 6.40 -26.73
C TYR A 221 29.84 7.31 -27.69
N GLU A 222 30.09 6.85 -28.92
CA GLU A 222 30.66 7.69 -29.98
C GLU A 222 29.73 8.88 -30.32
N GLU A 223 28.41 8.66 -30.36
CA GLU A 223 27.43 9.73 -30.56
C GLU A 223 27.46 10.75 -29.40
N LYS A 224 27.42 10.25 -28.16
CA LYS A 224 27.46 11.08 -26.94
C LYS A 224 28.76 11.84 -26.76
N GLN A 225 29.89 11.30 -27.24
CA GLN A 225 31.20 11.92 -27.13
C GLN A 225 31.20 13.35 -27.72
N SER A 226 30.54 13.53 -28.87
CA SER A 226 30.44 14.84 -29.51
C SER A 226 29.73 15.90 -28.65
N SER A 227 28.73 15.49 -27.86
CA SER A 227 28.01 16.38 -26.94
C SER A 227 28.81 16.62 -25.65
N LEU A 228 29.54 15.62 -25.18
CA LEU A 228 30.38 15.75 -23.98
C LEU A 228 31.61 16.64 -24.22
N GLU A 229 32.22 16.59 -25.40
CA GLU A 229 33.33 17.48 -25.79
C GLU A 229 32.94 18.97 -25.84
N GLN A 230 31.64 19.29 -25.92
CA GLN A 230 31.15 20.68 -25.82
C GLN A 230 31.06 21.18 -24.38
N ILE A 231 30.90 20.27 -23.41
CA ILE A 231 30.62 20.59 -22.00
C ILE A 231 31.88 20.42 -21.14
N TYR A 232 32.71 19.42 -21.46
CA TYR A 232 33.86 19.00 -20.67
C TYR A 232 35.16 19.09 -21.46
N ASN A 233 36.26 19.38 -20.75
CA ASN A 233 37.59 19.34 -21.36
C ASN A 233 38.01 17.88 -21.65
N SER A 234 38.87 17.66 -22.64
CA SER A 234 39.35 16.31 -23.01
C SER A 234 39.97 15.54 -21.84
N THR A 235 40.66 16.23 -20.92
CA THR A 235 41.21 15.63 -19.70
C THR A 235 40.15 15.25 -18.68
N GLU A 236 39.04 15.98 -18.62
CA GLU A 236 37.93 15.69 -17.71
C GLU A 236 37.11 14.50 -18.19
N ILE A 237 36.96 14.35 -19.51
CA ILE A 237 36.27 13.20 -20.14
C ILE A 237 36.92 11.87 -19.74
N GLU A 238 38.26 11.84 -19.58
CA GLU A 238 38.96 10.62 -19.13
C GLU A 238 38.64 10.23 -17.69
N HIS A 239 38.16 11.17 -16.87
CA HIS A 239 37.81 10.97 -15.47
C HIS A 239 36.31 10.80 -15.24
N LEU A 240 35.49 10.85 -16.30
CA LEU A 240 34.07 10.59 -16.16
C LEU A 240 33.81 9.12 -15.88
N VAL A 241 32.74 8.88 -15.13
CA VAL A 241 32.36 7.57 -14.62
C VAL A 241 30.90 7.34 -14.98
N ASP A 242 30.61 6.13 -15.44
CA ASP A 242 29.27 5.60 -15.60
C ASP A 242 28.97 4.57 -14.53
N VAL A 243 27.70 4.49 -14.15
CA VAL A 243 27.18 3.49 -13.23
C VAL A 243 26.21 2.61 -13.99
N GLU A 244 26.42 1.31 -13.91
CA GLU A 244 25.60 0.31 -14.57
C GLU A 244 25.05 -0.67 -13.54
N PHE A 245 23.77 -1.04 -13.69
CA PHE A 245 23.16 -2.08 -12.86
C PHE A 245 21.98 -2.77 -13.56
N ASP A 246 21.72 -4.02 -13.19
CA ASP A 246 20.52 -4.74 -13.60
C ASP A 246 19.37 -4.42 -12.63
N ILE A 247 18.22 -4.05 -13.20
CA ILE A 247 16.94 -4.00 -12.49
C ILE A 247 16.15 -5.26 -12.75
N GLU A 248 15.63 -5.86 -11.69
CA GLU A 248 14.79 -7.05 -11.75
C GLU A 248 13.47 -6.78 -11.01
N VAL A 249 12.34 -6.94 -11.73
CA VAL A 249 11.02 -6.89 -11.11
C VAL A 249 10.39 -8.26 -11.14
N THR A 250 10.07 -8.77 -9.96
CA THR A 250 9.41 -10.06 -9.78
C THR A 250 7.89 -9.94 -9.95
N SER A 251 7.26 -11.06 -10.32
CA SER A 251 5.78 -11.15 -10.39
C SER A 251 5.09 -10.89 -9.03
N GLU A 252 5.74 -11.23 -7.92
CA GLU A 252 5.22 -10.99 -6.57
C GLU A 252 5.18 -9.49 -6.23
N GLN A 253 6.22 -8.73 -6.59
CA GLN A 253 6.25 -7.28 -6.44
C GLN A 253 5.15 -6.61 -7.25
N ILE A 254 4.94 -7.01 -8.51
CA ILE A 254 3.85 -6.47 -9.35
C ILE A 254 2.49 -6.77 -8.71
N ARG A 255 2.29 -7.99 -8.19
CA ARG A 255 1.06 -8.35 -7.48
C ARG A 255 0.86 -7.51 -6.22
N TYR A 256 1.94 -7.28 -5.46
CA TYR A 256 1.92 -6.43 -4.27
C TYR A 256 1.53 -4.99 -4.63
N LEU A 257 2.18 -4.36 -5.62
CA LEU A 257 1.85 -3.01 -6.07
C LEU A 257 0.39 -2.88 -6.53
N ARG A 258 -0.11 -3.87 -7.29
CA ARG A 258 -1.53 -3.91 -7.70
C ARG A 258 -2.47 -4.03 -6.51
N SER A 259 -2.12 -4.82 -5.50
CA SER A 259 -2.92 -4.97 -4.28
C SER A 259 -2.92 -3.67 -3.45
N ARG A 260 -1.76 -3.01 -3.32
CA ARG A 260 -1.60 -1.73 -2.64
C ARG A 260 -2.47 -0.66 -3.27
N LYS A 261 -2.45 -0.54 -4.61
CA LYS A 261 -3.30 0.42 -5.34
C LYS A 261 -4.80 0.20 -5.11
N ARG A 262 -5.24 -1.06 -5.05
CA ARG A 262 -6.64 -1.39 -4.72
C ARG A 262 -6.97 -0.99 -3.29
N LEU A 263 -6.08 -1.23 -2.34
CA LEU A 263 -6.28 -0.86 -0.94
C LEU A 263 -6.30 0.66 -0.76
N GLU A 264 -5.42 1.39 -1.43
CA GLU A 264 -5.37 2.85 -1.39
C GLU A 264 -6.68 3.49 -1.83
N THR A 265 -7.38 2.90 -2.81
CA THR A 265 -8.72 3.36 -3.20
C THR A 265 -9.84 2.80 -2.30
N THR A 266 -9.76 1.53 -1.91
CA THR A 266 -10.87 0.83 -1.21
C THR A 266 -10.97 1.25 0.26
N VAL A 267 -9.83 1.41 0.94
CA VAL A 267 -9.77 1.76 2.37
C VAL A 267 -10.45 3.11 2.66
N PRO A 268 -10.16 4.23 1.96
CA PRO A 268 -10.83 5.50 2.24
C PRO A 268 -12.33 5.46 1.93
N ILE A 269 -12.76 4.73 0.89
CA ILE A 269 -14.19 4.54 0.59
C ILE A 269 -14.87 3.79 1.74
N LEU A 270 -14.26 2.72 2.24
CA LEU A 270 -14.80 1.93 3.35
C LEU A 270 -14.83 2.75 4.64
N LEU A 271 -13.78 3.51 4.94
CA LEU A 271 -13.73 4.42 6.09
C LEU A 271 -14.79 5.52 5.99
N LEU A 272 -14.99 6.12 4.81
CA LEU A 272 -16.04 7.11 4.58
C LEU A 272 -17.43 6.51 4.80
N ALA A 273 -17.68 5.31 4.25
CA ALA A 273 -18.94 4.60 4.45
C ALA A 273 -19.17 4.29 5.95
N MET A 274 -18.14 3.84 6.66
CA MET A 274 -18.20 3.59 8.09
C MET A 274 -18.50 4.87 8.89
N LEU A 275 -17.88 6.00 8.52
CA LEU A 275 -18.11 7.31 9.16
C LEU A 275 -19.55 7.79 8.92
N ILE A 276 -20.09 7.62 7.71
CA ILE A 276 -21.49 7.93 7.40
C ILE A 276 -22.44 7.09 8.26
N LEU A 277 -22.19 5.77 8.36
CA LEU A 277 -23.01 4.87 9.19
C LEU A 277 -22.97 5.25 10.68
N LEU A 278 -21.79 5.60 11.19
CA LEU A 278 -21.63 6.12 12.56
C LEU A 278 -22.38 7.44 12.74
N GLY A 279 -22.30 8.35 11.79
CA GLY A 279 -23.03 9.62 11.80
C GLY A 279 -24.54 9.41 11.85
N ILE A 280 -25.07 8.51 11.02
CA ILE A 280 -26.50 8.13 11.04
C ILE A 280 -26.87 7.51 12.39
N SER A 281 -26.05 6.61 12.93
CA SER A 281 -26.30 5.98 14.23
C SER A 281 -26.36 7.00 15.36
N VAL A 282 -25.44 7.98 15.39
CA VAL A 282 -25.42 9.06 16.39
C VAL A 282 -26.63 9.98 16.18
N TRP A 283 -26.97 10.29 14.93
CA TRP A 283 -28.14 11.09 14.59
C TRP A 283 -29.44 10.46 15.11
N LEU A 284 -29.67 9.18 14.85
CA LEU A 284 -30.85 8.46 15.36
C LEU A 284 -30.93 8.50 16.89
N ARG A 285 -29.79 8.36 17.56
CA ARG A 285 -29.71 8.42 19.03
C ARG A 285 -30.03 9.81 19.58
N LEU A 286 -29.53 10.86 18.94
CA LEU A 286 -29.80 12.26 19.31
C LEU A 286 -31.24 12.67 19.01
N ASP A 287 -31.82 12.16 17.92
CA ASP A 287 -33.19 12.42 17.54
C ASP A 287 -34.18 11.84 18.56
N GLU A 288 -33.94 10.59 18.98
CA GLU A 288 -34.67 9.92 20.07
C GLU A 288 -34.63 10.77 21.35
N TRP A 289 -33.44 11.26 21.72
CA TRP A 289 -33.25 12.06 22.93
C TRP A 289 -33.90 13.46 22.85
N SER A 290 -33.85 14.09 21.69
CA SER A 290 -34.34 15.47 21.49
C SER A 290 -35.77 15.59 20.99
N HIS A 291 -36.44 14.45 20.76
CA HIS A 291 -37.81 14.36 20.23
C HIS A 291 -37.97 15.15 18.93
N GLY A 292 -36.96 15.10 18.04
CA GLY A 292 -37.03 15.71 16.71
C GLY A 292 -36.52 17.15 16.60
N TYR A 293 -36.13 17.81 17.71
CA TYR A 293 -35.76 19.23 17.67
C TYR A 293 -34.50 19.52 16.84
N PHE A 294 -33.54 18.58 16.80
CA PHE A 294 -32.26 18.77 16.09
C PHE A 294 -32.19 18.14 14.69
N SER A 295 -33.23 17.42 14.24
CA SER A 295 -33.16 16.60 13.02
C SER A 295 -32.73 17.40 11.78
N ARG A 296 -33.26 18.62 11.61
CA ARG A 296 -32.97 19.49 10.46
C ARG A 296 -31.53 20.03 10.46
N TRP A 297 -31.02 20.46 11.61
CA TRP A 297 -29.65 20.99 11.72
C TRP A 297 -28.60 19.90 11.50
N LEU A 298 -28.85 18.71 12.05
CA LEU A 298 -27.99 17.55 11.85
C LEU A 298 -28.00 17.08 10.39
N ALA A 299 -29.17 17.04 9.73
CA ALA A 299 -29.25 16.70 8.32
C ALA A 299 -28.44 17.67 7.44
N MET A 300 -28.54 18.98 7.69
CA MET A 300 -27.73 19.98 6.98
C MET A 300 -26.24 19.80 7.26
N ALA A 301 -25.84 19.55 8.52
CA ALA A 301 -24.45 19.30 8.89
C ALA A 301 -23.88 18.04 8.22
N LEU A 302 -24.64 16.95 8.18
CA LEU A 302 -24.25 15.70 7.50
C LEU A 302 -24.09 15.92 6.00
N THR A 303 -25.04 16.61 5.37
CA THR A 303 -25.01 16.92 3.93
C THR A 303 -23.79 17.79 3.59
N ALA A 304 -23.49 18.78 4.42
CA ALA A 304 -22.32 19.63 4.27
C ALA A 304 -21.01 18.84 4.43
N LEU A 305 -20.94 17.93 5.41
CA LEU A 305 -19.78 17.06 5.62
C LEU A 305 -19.54 16.10 4.45
N VAL A 306 -20.59 15.43 3.97
CA VAL A 306 -20.51 14.52 2.82
C VAL A 306 -20.08 15.28 1.57
N SER A 307 -20.66 16.46 1.33
CA SER A 307 -20.30 17.31 0.20
C SER A 307 -18.84 17.79 0.29
N GLY A 308 -18.41 18.19 1.48
CA GLY A 308 -17.03 18.60 1.75
C GLY A 308 -16.03 17.45 1.56
N ALA A 309 -16.37 16.25 2.04
CA ALA A 309 -15.54 15.05 1.87
C ALA A 309 -15.43 14.63 0.39
N LEU A 310 -16.54 14.65 -0.35
CA LEU A 310 -16.54 14.39 -1.80
C LEU A 310 -15.76 15.45 -2.57
N GLY A 311 -15.89 16.72 -2.19
CA GLY A 311 -15.12 17.82 -2.76
C GLY A 311 -13.62 17.63 -2.52
N PHE A 312 -13.22 17.37 -1.28
CA PHE A 312 -11.83 17.11 -0.92
C PHE A 312 -11.25 15.92 -1.69
N TRP A 313 -12.00 14.82 -1.79
CA TRP A 313 -11.59 13.64 -2.53
C TRP A 313 -11.46 13.89 -4.04
N TYR A 314 -12.31 14.73 -4.62
CA TYR A 314 -12.22 15.07 -6.04
C TYR A 314 -10.98 15.92 -6.39
N PHE A 315 -10.49 16.72 -5.44
CA PHE A 315 -9.33 17.60 -5.64
C PHE A 315 -8.01 17.03 -5.13
N SER A 316 -8.03 15.90 -4.43
CA SER A 316 -6.83 15.18 -3.97
C SER A 316 -6.39 14.15 -5.01
#